data_AF-A0A4V3AUU1-F1
#
_entry.id   AF-A0A4V3AUU1-F1
#
_cell.length_a   1.000
_cell.length_b   1.000
_cell.length_c   1.000
_cell.angle_alpha   90.00
_cell.angle_beta   90.00
_cell.angle_gamma   90.00
#
_symmetry.space_group_name_H-M   'P 1'
#
loop_
_entity.id
_entity.type
_entity.pdbx_description
1 polymer ?
#
loop_
_entity_poly.entity_id
_entity_poly.type
_entity_poly.pdbx_seq_one_letter_code
_entity_poly.pdbx_strand_id
1 'polypeptide(L)'
;MTRRIFLHHHIFKNAGSTIDWILERNFQHDFGSIEIDSSSWRITESMLFNFLHEKQNLIAVSSHHLCGQIFEYEPYVFFDIVFVRHPIDRLRSIYDYYRKLPHPSNEVESASHNMSLGDF
;
A
#
# COMPACT_ATOMS: atom_id res chain seq x y z
N MET A 1 11.50 16.36 -20.01
CA MET A 1 10.89 17.10 -18.89
C MET A 1 10.85 16.18 -17.69
N THR A 2 11.19 16.67 -16.50
CA THR A 2 11.14 15.87 -15.27
C THR A 2 9.68 15.73 -14.79
N ARG A 3 9.23 14.51 -14.53
CA ARG A 3 7.88 14.18 -14.03
C ARG A 3 7.90 14.01 -12.51
N ARG A 4 6.97 14.67 -11.82
CA ARG A 4 6.85 14.62 -10.36
C ARG A 4 5.72 13.67 -9.99
N ILE A 5 6.02 12.67 -9.16
CA ILE A 5 5.09 11.59 -8.82
C ILE A 5 5.00 11.43 -7.30
N PHE A 6 3.79 11.45 -6.74
CA PHE A 6 3.56 11.03 -5.37
C PHE A 6 3.55 9.50 -5.29
N LEU A 7 4.35 8.93 -4.39
CA LEU A 7 4.35 7.50 -4.09
C LEU A 7 3.78 7.26 -2.70
N HIS A 8 2.58 6.69 -2.64
CA HIS A 8 1.96 6.30 -1.38
C HIS A 8 2.33 4.86 -1.02
N HIS A 9 3.13 4.71 0.05
CA HIS A 9 3.50 3.41 0.60
C HIS A 9 2.37 2.93 1.52
N HIS A 10 1.43 2.16 0.97
CA HIS A 10 0.24 1.74 1.70
C HIS A 10 0.58 0.61 2.68
N ILE A 11 0.99 0.98 3.90
CA ILE A 11 1.19 0.01 4.98
C ILE A 11 -0.16 -0.45 5.53
N PHE A 12 -0.41 -1.76 5.49
CA PHE A 12 -1.64 -2.38 5.96
C PHE A 12 -2.05 -1.88 7.36
N LYS A 13 -3.32 -1.46 7.50
CA LYS A 13 -3.95 -0.92 8.72
C LYS A 13 -3.39 0.40 9.27
N ASN A 14 -2.79 1.24 8.41
CA ASN A 14 -2.42 2.63 8.73
C ASN A 14 -3.30 3.67 8.02
N ALA A 15 -4.60 3.39 7.88
CA ALA A 15 -5.54 4.24 7.15
C ALA A 15 -5.21 4.45 5.66
N GLY A 16 -4.40 3.58 5.05
CA GLY A 16 -4.02 3.75 3.65
C GLY A 16 -5.20 3.71 2.68
N SER A 17 -6.27 2.93 2.94
CA SER A 17 -7.50 2.99 2.11
C SER A 17 -8.17 4.37 2.14
N THR A 18 -8.06 5.11 3.25
CA THR A 18 -8.53 6.49 3.33
C THR A 18 -7.67 7.41 2.48
N ILE A 19 -6.36 7.23 2.51
CA ILE A 19 -5.43 8.00 1.68
C ILE A 19 -5.62 7.69 0.19
N ASP A 20 -5.77 6.42 -0.18
CA ASP A 20 -6.08 5.99 -1.54
C ASP A 20 -7.36 6.65 -2.04
N TRP A 21 -8.42 6.65 -1.22
CA TRP A 21 -9.66 7.35 -1.55
C TRP A 21 -9.47 8.87 -1.75
N ILE A 22 -8.65 9.53 -0.92
CA ILE A 22 -8.33 10.95 -1.08
C ILE A 22 -7.57 11.17 -2.40
N LEU A 23 -6.55 10.36 -2.70
CA LEU A 23 -5.75 10.49 -3.91
C LEU A 23 -6.59 10.24 -5.17
N GLU A 24 -7.38 9.16 -5.18
CA GLU A 24 -8.29 8.83 -6.27
C GLU A 24 -9.32 9.95 -6.51
N ARG A 25 -9.91 10.49 -5.44
CA ARG A 25 -10.91 11.57 -5.55
C ARG A 25 -10.32 12.85 -6.12
N ASN A 26 -9.08 13.20 -5.76
CA ASN A 26 -8.46 14.47 -6.15
C ASN A 26 -7.75 14.40 -7.51
N PHE A 27 -7.18 13.25 -7.87
CA PHE A 27 -6.39 13.07 -9.09
C PHE A 27 -7.09 12.25 -10.17
N GLN A 28 -8.16 11.52 -9.83
CA GLN A 28 -9.01 10.81 -10.78
C GLN A 28 -8.21 9.94 -11.75
N HIS A 29 -8.22 10.27 -13.05
CA HIS A 29 -7.49 9.53 -14.08
C HIS A 29 -5.96 9.59 -13.94
N ASP A 30 -5.44 10.56 -13.18
CA ASP A 30 -4.01 10.76 -12.92
C ASP A 30 -3.53 10.02 -11.66
N PHE A 31 -4.40 9.21 -11.03
CA PHE A 31 -4.07 8.28 -9.95
C PHE A 31 -4.02 6.83 -10.45
N GLY A 32 -3.09 6.04 -9.91
CA GLY A 32 -2.99 4.61 -10.17
C GLY A 32 -2.67 3.79 -8.93
N SER A 33 -3.18 2.56 -8.88
CA SER A 33 -2.75 1.54 -7.91
C SER A 33 -1.95 0.45 -8.63
N ILE A 34 -0.89 -0.04 -7.99
CA ILE A 34 -0.14 -1.23 -8.44
C ILE A 34 -0.42 -2.34 -7.43
N GLU A 35 -1.08 -3.40 -7.88
CA GLU A 35 -1.25 -4.65 -7.13
C GLU A 35 -0.50 -5.77 -7.84
N ILE A 36 0.19 -6.61 -7.09
CA ILE A 36 0.93 -7.75 -7.64
C ILE A 36 0.29 -9.03 -7.11
N ASP A 37 -0.24 -9.85 -8.02
CA ASP A 37 -0.83 -11.16 -7.71
C ASP A 37 0.22 -12.26 -7.37
N SER A 38 1.48 -11.88 -7.14
CA SER A 38 2.60 -12.84 -7.09
C SER A 38 3.17 -13.04 -5.68
N SER A 39 3.86 -14.16 -5.49
CA SER A 39 4.67 -14.47 -4.30
C SER A 39 5.79 -13.45 -4.01
N SER A 40 6.06 -12.51 -4.92
CA SER A 40 6.91 -11.36 -4.64
C SER A 40 6.16 -10.32 -3.82
N TRP A 41 6.63 -10.09 -2.60
CA TRP A 41 6.09 -9.07 -1.70
C TRP A 41 6.37 -7.62 -2.17
N ARG A 42 7.26 -7.42 -3.17
CA ARG A 42 7.82 -6.11 -3.49
C ARG A 42 7.72 -5.74 -4.97
N ILE A 43 7.45 -4.45 -5.22
CA ILE A 43 7.59 -3.82 -6.53
C ILE A 43 9.08 -3.66 -6.84
N THR A 44 9.48 -3.92 -8.08
CA THR A 44 10.83 -3.59 -8.55
C THR A 44 10.82 -2.24 -9.26
N GLU A 45 11.99 -1.61 -9.39
CA GLU A 45 12.12 -0.34 -10.12
C GLU A 45 11.58 -0.45 -11.54
N SER A 46 11.95 -1.51 -12.27
CA SER A 46 11.47 -1.76 -13.62
C SER A 46 9.95 -1.90 -13.71
N MET A 47 9.31 -2.51 -12.71
CA MET A 47 7.85 -2.60 -12.67
C MET A 47 7.19 -1.23 -12.50
N LEU A 48 7.71 -0.42 -11.58
CA LEU A 48 7.22 0.95 -11.37
C LEU A 48 7.44 1.80 -12.62
N PHE A 49 8.59 1.70 -13.28
CA PHE A 49 8.89 2.48 -14.47
C PHE A 49 8.04 2.08 -15.67
N ASN A 50 7.83 0.78 -15.90
CA ASN A 50 6.94 0.32 -16.96
C ASN A 50 5.52 0.85 -16.73
N PHE A 51 5.03 0.78 -15.49
CA PHE A 51 3.71 1.32 -15.14
C PHE A 51 3.59 2.82 -15.41
N LEU A 52 4.60 3.61 -15.02
CA LEU A 52 4.63 5.06 -15.26
C LEU A 52 4.85 5.42 -16.73
N HIS A 53 5.53 4.57 -17.50
CA HIS A 53 5.75 4.74 -18.94
C HIS A 53 4.46 4.49 -19.73
N GLU A 54 3.73 3.43 -19.40
CA GLU A 54 2.45 3.09 -20.01
C GLU A 54 1.36 4.12 -19.69
N LYS A 55 1.41 4.73 -18.50
CA LYS A 55 0.43 5.72 -18.03
C LYS A 55 1.09 7.07 -17.78
N GLN A 56 1.29 7.82 -18.86
CA GLN A 56 2.06 9.06 -18.85
C GLN A 56 1.40 10.22 -18.10
N ASN A 57 0.09 10.13 -17.84
CA ASN A 57 -0.66 11.14 -17.10
C ASN A 57 -0.60 10.96 -15.57
N LEU A 58 -0.11 9.82 -15.07
CA LEU A 58 -0.05 9.59 -13.63
C LEU A 58 0.81 10.63 -12.92
N ILE A 59 0.28 11.12 -11.80
CA ILE A 59 0.95 12.00 -10.85
C ILE A 59 0.93 11.45 -9.41
N ALA A 60 0.11 10.43 -9.14
CA ALA A 60 0.07 9.74 -7.86
C ALA A 60 -0.08 8.24 -8.06
N VAL A 61 0.72 7.46 -7.33
CA VAL A 61 0.68 6.00 -7.34
C VAL A 61 0.62 5.50 -5.90
N SER A 62 -0.24 4.50 -5.64
CA SER A 62 -0.31 3.80 -4.36
C SER A 62 -0.04 2.30 -4.53
N SER A 63 0.58 1.69 -3.53
CA SER A 63 0.70 0.23 -3.45
C SER A 63 1.08 -0.26 -2.06
N HIS A 64 0.58 -1.45 -1.71
CA HIS A 64 1.04 -2.22 -0.56
C HIS A 64 2.48 -2.73 -0.69
N HIS A 65 2.99 -2.81 -1.92
CA HIS A 65 4.26 -3.45 -2.26
C HIS A 65 5.44 -2.48 -2.39
N LEU A 66 5.20 -1.17 -2.20
CA LEU A 66 6.25 -0.13 -2.17
C LEU A 66 6.93 -0.01 -0.80
N CYS A 67 6.35 -0.59 0.26
CA CYS A 67 6.77 -0.31 1.64
C CYS A 67 8.26 -0.62 1.88
N GLY A 68 9.02 0.43 2.23
CA GLY A 68 10.45 0.33 2.56
C GLY A 68 11.40 0.42 1.37
N GLN A 69 10.91 0.80 0.20
CA GLN A 69 11.73 1.06 -0.99
C GLN A 69 11.77 2.55 -1.28
N ILE A 70 12.93 3.04 -1.70
CA ILE A 70 13.11 4.38 -2.26
C ILE A 70 13.58 4.17 -3.70
N PHE A 71 13.02 4.91 -4.62
CA PHE A 71 13.33 4.81 -6.04
C PHE A 71 14.05 6.09 -6.49
N GLU A 72 15.13 5.92 -7.27
CA GLU A 72 15.87 7.04 -7.85
C GLU A 72 16.07 6.80 -9.34
N TYR A 73 15.36 7.56 -10.18
CA TYR A 73 15.45 7.37 -11.63
C TYR A 73 14.98 8.58 -12.44
N GLU A 74 15.84 9.09 -13.30
CA GLU A 74 15.47 10.11 -14.28
C GLU A 74 14.60 9.51 -15.40
N PRO A 75 13.50 10.16 -15.82
CA PRO A 75 13.17 11.56 -15.59
C PRO A 75 12.19 11.80 -14.42
N TYR A 76 12.10 10.91 -13.43
CA TYR A 76 11.13 11.00 -12.34
C TYR A 76 11.73 11.63 -11.08
N VAL A 77 10.92 12.44 -10.41
CA VAL A 77 11.15 12.89 -9.03
C VAL A 77 10.01 12.35 -8.19
N PHE A 78 10.33 11.46 -7.27
CA PHE A 78 9.37 10.82 -6.39
C PHE A 78 9.20 11.61 -5.09
N PHE A 79 7.95 11.74 -4.66
CA PHE A 79 7.55 12.29 -3.36
C PHE A 79 6.91 11.16 -2.56
N ASP A 80 7.72 10.45 -1.80
CA ASP A 80 7.29 9.32 -0.98
C ASP A 80 6.47 9.82 0.22
N ILE A 81 5.27 9.27 0.36
CA ILE A 81 4.36 9.53 1.48
C ILE A 81 3.99 8.20 2.15
N VAL A 82 4.09 8.19 3.48
CA VAL A 82 3.73 7.04 4.30
C VAL A 82 2.99 7.51 5.54
N PHE A 83 1.90 6.82 5.86
CA PHE A 83 1.16 7.04 7.10
C PHE A 83 1.48 5.91 8.06
N VAL A 84 1.82 6.28 9.29
CA VAL A 84 2.16 5.34 10.36
C VAL A 84 1.21 5.55 11.53
N ARG A 85 0.95 4.46 12.23
CA ARG A 85 0.10 4.38 13.42
C ARG A 85 0.89 3.78 14.56
N HIS A 86 0.51 4.12 15.79
CA HIS A 86 1.04 3.48 16.98
C HIS A 86 1.05 1.93 16.83
N PRO A 87 2.17 1.25 17.07
CA PRO A 87 2.31 -0.18 16.73
C PRO A 87 1.25 -1.07 17.38
N ILE A 88 0.92 -0.83 18.65
CA ILE A 88 -0.09 -1.61 19.39
C ILE A 88 -1.49 -1.35 18.82
N ASP A 89 -1.80 -0.11 18.44
CA ASP A 89 -3.12 0.23 17.89
C ASP A 89 -3.30 -0.36 16.48
N ARG A 90 -2.19 -0.40 15.72
CA ARG A 90 -2.16 -1.07 14.42
C ARG A 90 -2.37 -2.58 14.59
N LEU A 91 -1.70 -3.22 15.55
CA LEU A 91 -1.88 -4.65 15.83
C LEU A 91 -3.33 -4.97 16.23
N ARG A 92 -3.92 -4.18 17.14
CA ARG A 92 -5.34 -4.30 17.49
C ARG A 92 -6.25 -4.16 16.26
N SER A 93 -5.98 -3.18 15.40
CA SER A 93 -6.74 -2.97 14.15
C SER A 93 -6.61 -4.14 13.17
N ILE A 94 -5.45 -4.81 13.10
CA ILE A 94 -5.22 -6.03 12.33
C ILE A 94 -6.06 -7.17 12.92
N TYR A 95 -5.96 -7.42 14.23
CA TYR A 95 -6.73 -8.44 14.95
C TYR A 95 -8.24 -8.27 14.75
N ASP A 96 -8.77 -7.06 14.98
CA ASP A 96 -10.19 -6.76 14.83
C ASP A 96 -10.67 -6.90 13.37
N TYR A 97 -9.78 -6.69 12.40
CA TYR A 97 -10.07 -6.89 10.99
C TYR A 97 -10.17 -8.38 10.65
N TYR A 98 -9.18 -9.18 11.05
CA TYR A 98 -9.16 -10.61 10.75
C TYR A 98 -10.34 -11.34 11.40
N ARG A 99 -10.73 -10.99 12.63
CA ARG A 99 -11.94 -11.56 13.28
C ARG A 99 -13.25 -11.34 12.55
N LYS A 100 -13.31 -10.32 11.68
CA LYS A 100 -14.50 -10.01 10.88
C LYS A 100 -14.52 -10.77 9.56
N LEU A 101 -13.40 -11.40 9.17
CA LEU A 101 -13.37 -12.20 7.96
C LEU A 101 -14.18 -13.48 8.16
N PRO A 102 -15.09 -13.82 7.24
CA PRO A 102 -15.94 -15.00 7.39
C PRO A 102 -15.17 -16.32 7.20
N HIS A 103 -14.07 -16.28 6.44
CA HIS A 103 -13.30 -17.45 6.04
C HIS A 103 -11.80 -17.13 6.18
N PRO A 104 -11.18 -17.40 7.34
CA PRO A 104 -9.75 -17.20 7.52
C PRO A 104 -8.97 -18.12 6.58
N SER A 105 -7.99 -17.55 5.89
CA SER A 105 -7.24 -18.18 4.80
C SER A 105 -5.81 -18.58 5.17
N ASN A 106 -5.31 -18.09 6.29
CA ASN A 106 -3.97 -18.36 6.81
C ASN A 106 -3.97 -18.50 8.34
N GLU A 107 -2.82 -18.91 8.89
CA GLU A 107 -2.65 -19.19 10.31
C GLU A 107 -2.90 -17.95 11.18
N VAL A 108 -2.45 -16.77 10.75
CA VAL A 108 -2.62 -15.52 11.49
C VAL A 108 -4.10 -15.12 11.54
N GLU A 109 -4.80 -15.21 10.41
CA GLU A 109 -6.25 -14.97 10.37
C GLU A 109 -6.98 -15.95 11.30
N SER A 110 -6.64 -17.24 11.24
CA SER A 110 -7.24 -18.28 12.09
C SER A 110 -6.98 -18.05 13.59
N ALA A 111 -5.76 -17.64 13.95
CA ALA A 111 -5.39 -17.31 15.32
C ALA A 111 -6.26 -16.18 15.88
N SER A 112 -6.57 -15.15 15.08
CA SER A 112 -7.39 -14.01 15.53
C SER A 112 -8.80 -14.42 15.99
N HIS A 113 -9.37 -15.48 15.40
CA HIS A 113 -10.69 -16.00 15.79
C HIS A 113 -10.63 -16.80 17.10
N ASN A 114 -9.55 -17.56 17.30
CA ASN A 114 -9.42 -18.55 18.37
C ASN A 114 -8.74 -17.99 19.64
N MET A 115 -8.02 -16.88 19.52
CA MET A 115 -7.24 -16.28 20.61
C MET A 115 -7.80 -14.92 21.04
N SER A 116 -7.55 -14.53 22.29
CA SER A 116 -7.74 -13.15 22.73
C SER A 116 -6.68 -12.24 22.10
N LEU A 117 -6.88 -10.92 22.09
CA LEU A 117 -5.84 -10.00 21.61
C LEU A 117 -4.53 -10.11 22.41
N GLY A 118 -4.57 -10.52 23.67
CA GLY A 118 -3.36 -10.70 24.49
C GLY A 118 -2.57 -11.95 24.15
N ASP A 119 -3.23 -12.94 23.53
CA ASP A 119 -2.65 -14.24 23.17
C ASP A 119 -2.38 -14.36 21.66
N PHE A 120 -2.75 -13.33 20.88
CA PHE A 120 -2.58 -13.21 19.43
C PHE A 120 -1.22 -12.61 19.06
#